data_AF-A0A0Q9LN73-F1
#
_entry.id   AF-A0A0Q9LN73-F1
#
_cell.length_a   1.000
_cell.length_b   1.000
_cell.length_c   1.000
_cell.angle_alpha   90.00
_cell.angle_beta   90.00
_cell.angle_gamma   90.00
#
_symmetry.space_group_name_H-M   'P 1'
#
loop_
_entity.id
_entity.type
_entity.pdbx_description
1 polymer ?
#
loop_
_entity_poly.entity_id
_entity_poly.type
_entity_poly.pdbx_seq_one_letter_code
_entity_poly.pdbx_strand_id
1 'polypeptide(L)'
;MSVSTIGVLPVAVRALHSGQEVAITGRIDVHSVPDVRLLLHEIIDTGCGDVLMRLADAEIGDATGLGVIVEAYTRARRAGRRLAVIDMSERTGRLLRASRIDRVLVLREPVEDHTVVAVTA
;
A
#
# COMPACT_ATOMS: atom_id res chain seq x y z
N MET A 1 -15.45 1.36 15.00
CA MET A 1 -15.68 -0.10 15.12
C MET A 1 -14.45 -0.78 14.53
N SER A 2 -13.66 -1.46 15.35
CA SER A 2 -12.45 -2.16 14.89
C SER A 2 -12.85 -3.60 14.59
N VAL A 3 -12.95 -3.94 13.31
CA VAL A 3 -13.23 -5.32 12.89
C VAL A 3 -11.89 -6.03 12.83
N SER A 4 -11.55 -6.73 13.91
CA SER A 4 -10.43 -7.65 13.98
C SER A 4 -11.00 -9.05 13.75
N THR A 5 -11.05 -9.50 12.50
CA THR A 5 -11.39 -10.89 12.17
C THR A 5 -10.09 -11.63 11.90
N ILE A 6 -9.74 -12.53 12.82
CA ILE A 6 -8.62 -13.46 12.69
C ILE A 6 -9.03 -14.53 11.67
N GLY A 7 -8.91 -14.19 10.39
CA GLY A 7 -8.59 -15.16 9.35
C GLY A 7 -7.08 -15.07 9.13
N VAL A 8 -6.37 -16.20 9.15
CA VAL A 8 -4.94 -16.25 8.82
C VAL A 8 -4.81 -16.03 7.31
N LEU A 9 -5.07 -14.81 6.86
CA LEU A 9 -4.79 -14.41 5.49
C LEU A 9 -3.27 -14.32 5.37
N PRO A 10 -2.68 -14.84 4.28
CA PRO A 10 -1.25 -14.67 4.00
C PRO A 10 -0.90 -13.21 3.74
N VAL A 11 -1.87 -12.30 3.87
CA VAL A 11 -1.71 -10.87 3.74
C VAL A 11 -2.46 -10.12 4.85
N ALA A 12 -1.82 -9.13 5.49
CA ALA A 12 -2.48 -8.22 6.43
C ALA A 12 -2.42 -6.80 5.90
N VAL A 13 -3.54 -6.08 5.99
CA VAL A 13 -3.66 -4.67 5.59
C VAL A 13 -3.97 -3.86 6.85
N ARG A 14 -3.08 -2.94 7.23
CA ARG A 14 -3.24 -2.11 8.43
C ARG A 14 -3.22 -0.64 8.08
N ALA A 15 -4.30 0.08 8.43
CA ALA A 15 -4.30 1.54 8.37
C ALA A 15 -3.44 2.10 9.52
N LEU A 16 -2.37 2.80 9.16
CA LEU A 16 -1.52 3.57 10.06
C LEU A 16 -1.96 5.03 9.86
N HIS A 17 -2.30 5.74 10.95
CA HIS A 17 -2.70 7.17 10.98
C HIS A 17 -3.84 7.60 10.01
N SER A 18 -5.05 7.82 10.55
CA SER A 18 -6.23 8.42 9.86
C SER A 18 -6.44 8.09 8.36
N GLY A 19 -6.17 6.85 7.93
CA GLY A 19 -6.35 6.41 6.53
C GLY A 19 -5.34 6.98 5.53
N GLN A 20 -4.20 7.50 6.02
CA GLN A 20 -3.12 8.07 5.23
C GLN A 20 -1.99 7.07 4.97
N GLU A 21 -1.84 6.02 5.76
CA GLU A 21 -0.85 4.98 5.49
C GLU A 21 -1.47 3.58 5.62
N VAL A 22 -0.99 2.66 4.79
CA VAL A 22 -1.43 1.29 4.68
C VAL A 22 -0.23 0.39 4.62
N ALA A 23 -0.06 -0.45 5.64
CA ALA A 23 0.93 -1.52 5.59
C ALA A 23 0.30 -2.79 5.03
N ILE A 24 0.86 -3.29 3.93
CA ILE A 24 0.57 -4.62 3.40
C ILE A 24 1.74 -5.52 3.78
N THR A 25 1.46 -6.66 4.41
CA THR A 25 2.48 -7.66 4.75
C THR A 25 2.08 -8.99 4.17
N GLY A 26 3.02 -9.78 3.67
CA GLY A 26 2.81 -11.12 3.13
C GLY A 26 2.59 -11.17 1.61
N ARG A 27 2.07 -12.28 1.10
CA ARG A 27 2.06 -12.53 -0.36
C ARG A 27 0.79 -11.99 -1.03
N ILE A 28 1.00 -11.15 -2.04
CA ILE A 28 -0.06 -10.60 -2.90
C ILE A 28 -0.11 -11.41 -4.19
N ASP A 29 -1.11 -12.28 -4.31
CA ASP A 29 -1.33 -13.14 -5.47
C ASP A 29 -2.83 -13.31 -5.74
N VAL A 30 -3.18 -14.10 -6.75
CA VAL A 30 -4.58 -14.36 -7.14
C VAL A 30 -5.48 -14.81 -5.98
N HIS A 31 -4.95 -15.45 -4.93
CA HIS A 31 -5.73 -15.91 -3.79
C HIS A 31 -5.99 -14.81 -2.77
N SER A 32 -5.06 -13.87 -2.60
CA SER A 32 -5.17 -12.79 -1.61
C SER A 32 -5.72 -11.48 -2.19
N VAL A 33 -5.67 -11.31 -3.52
CA VAL A 33 -6.17 -10.12 -4.23
C VAL A 33 -7.63 -9.77 -3.92
N PRO A 34 -8.60 -10.70 -3.84
CA PRO A 34 -9.99 -10.34 -3.54
C PRO A 34 -10.12 -9.56 -2.23
N ASP A 35 -9.43 -10.01 -1.17
CA ASP A 35 -9.49 -9.40 0.15
C ASP A 35 -8.70 -8.08 0.20
N VAL A 36 -7.49 -8.08 -0.38
CA VAL A 36 -6.65 -6.87 -0.47
C VAL A 36 -7.38 -5.74 -1.20
N ARG A 37 -8.07 -6.06 -2.31
CA ARG A 37 -8.83 -5.09 -3.08
C ARG A 37 -9.93 -4.44 -2.24
N LEU A 38 -10.71 -5.23 -1.50
CA LEU A 38 -11.80 -4.72 -0.67
C LEU A 38 -11.26 -3.78 0.41
N LEU A 39 -10.21 -4.19 1.12
CA LEU A 39 -9.61 -3.41 2.20
C LEU A 39 -8.98 -2.11 1.67
N LEU A 40 -8.27 -2.16 0.55
CA LEU A 40 -7.69 -0.96 -0.07
C LEU A 40 -8.77 0.01 -0.54
N HIS A 41 -9.85 -0.49 -1.13
CA HIS A 41 -10.97 0.37 -1.53
C HIS A 41 -11.60 1.07 -0.34
N GLU A 42 -11.86 0.34 0.75
CA GLU A 42 -12.43 0.92 1.97
C GLU A 42 -11.52 2.02 2.55
N ILE A 43 -10.20 1.78 2.63
CA ILE A 43 -9.26 2.77 3.15
C ILE A 43 -9.16 4.00 2.23
N ILE A 44 -9.20 3.80 0.92
CA ILE A 44 -9.16 4.89 -0.06
C ILE A 44 -10.45 5.73 0.01
N ASP A 45 -11.60 5.10 0.21
CA ASP A 45 -12.90 5.78 0.23
C ASP A 45 -13.16 6.50 1.56
N THR A 46 -12.66 5.96 2.67
CA THR A 46 -12.91 6.50 4.02
C THR A 46 -11.81 7.42 4.53
N GLY A 47 -10.59 7.31 3.99
CA GLY A 47 -9.45 8.14 4.40
C GLY A 47 -9.43 9.53 3.76
N CYS A 48 -8.57 10.40 4.28
CA CYS A 48 -8.35 11.75 3.74
C CYS A 48 -6.86 12.01 3.47
N GLY A 49 -6.55 12.86 2.49
CA GLY A 49 -5.15 13.17 2.11
C GLY A 49 -4.48 12.07 1.26
N ASP A 50 -3.16 12.11 1.17
CA ASP A 50 -2.39 11.14 0.41
C ASP A 50 -2.36 9.77 1.11
N VAL A 51 -2.23 8.69 0.32
CA VAL A 51 -2.14 7.30 0.80
C VAL A 51 -0.71 6.81 0.61
N LEU A 52 -0.05 6.44 1.71
CA LEU A 52 1.26 5.83 1.75
C LEU A 52 1.10 4.31 1.88
N MET A 53 1.49 3.55 0.88
CA MET A 53 1.40 2.09 0.88
C MET A 53 2.77 1.50 1.20
N ARG A 54 2.94 1.00 2.41
CA ARG A 54 4.14 0.28 2.86
C ARG A 54 4.11 -1.17 2.37
N LEU A 55 5.16 -1.55 1.63
CA LEU A 55 5.35 -2.91 1.10
C LEU A 55 6.62 -3.59 1.64
N ALA A 56 7.13 -3.17 2.80
CA ALA A 56 8.35 -3.72 3.42
C ALA A 56 8.33 -5.25 3.54
N ASP A 57 7.22 -5.78 4.02
CA ASP A 57 7.05 -7.21 4.25
C ASP A 57 6.14 -7.85 3.19
N ALA A 58 5.86 -7.16 2.07
CA ALA A 58 4.98 -7.66 1.02
C ALA A 58 5.76 -8.20 -0.19
N GLU A 59 5.30 -9.35 -0.71
CA GLU A 59 5.79 -9.92 -1.96
C GLU A 59 4.68 -9.95 -3.03
N ILE A 60 4.95 -9.34 -4.18
CA ILE A 60 4.08 -9.45 -5.36
C ILE A 60 4.34 -10.80 -6.02
N GLY A 61 3.39 -11.72 -5.89
CA GLY A 61 3.53 -13.11 -6.30
C GLY A 61 3.21 -13.38 -7.78
N ASP A 62 2.36 -12.56 -8.41
CA ASP A 62 1.93 -12.73 -9.80
C ASP A 62 1.45 -11.40 -10.45
N ALA A 63 0.99 -11.48 -11.70
CA ALA A 63 0.44 -10.34 -12.44
C ALA A 63 -0.87 -9.80 -11.84
N THR A 64 -1.65 -10.66 -11.16
CA THR A 64 -2.90 -10.27 -10.48
C THR A 64 -2.60 -9.39 -9.29
N GLY A 65 -1.59 -9.76 -8.49
CA GLY A 65 -1.11 -8.97 -7.35
C GLY A 65 -0.55 -7.62 -7.78
N LEU A 66 0.09 -7.55 -8.94
CA LEU A 66 0.48 -6.28 -9.53
C LEU A 66 -0.74 -5.43 -9.97
N GLY A 67 -1.74 -6.09 -10.56
CA GLY A 67 -2.98 -5.45 -11.00
C GLY A 67 -3.74 -4.76 -9.87
N VAL A 68 -3.82 -5.36 -8.68
CA VAL A 68 -4.54 -4.75 -7.55
C VAL A 68 -3.85 -3.47 -7.05
N ILE A 69 -2.52 -3.38 -7.14
CA ILE A 69 -1.77 -2.16 -6.78
C ILE A 69 -2.08 -1.03 -7.77
N VAL A 70 -2.15 -1.34 -9.06
CA VAL A 70 -2.53 -0.38 -10.11
C VAL A 70 -3.97 0.07 -9.97
N GLU A 71 -4.87 -0.85 -9.64
CA GLU A 71 -6.28 -0.56 -9.37
C GLU A 71 -6.42 0.40 -8.19
N ALA A 72 -5.74 0.12 -7.08
CA ALA A 72 -5.73 0.98 -5.88
C ALA A 72 -5.19 2.38 -6.20
N TYR A 73 -4.11 2.49 -6.98
CA TYR A 73 -3.61 3.79 -7.43
C TYR A 73 -4.63 4.55 -8.28
N THR A 74 -5.24 3.87 -9.25
CA THR A 74 -6.23 4.48 -10.14
C THR A 74 -7.43 4.98 -9.35
N ARG A 75 -7.87 4.20 -8.36
CA ARG A 75 -8.95 4.58 -7.45
C ARG A 75 -8.60 5.80 -6.60
N ALA A 76 -7.43 5.80 -5.97
CA ALA A 76 -6.97 6.95 -5.17
C ALA A 76 -6.97 8.23 -6.02
N ARG A 77 -6.44 8.14 -7.25
CA ARG A 77 -6.44 9.27 -8.20
C ARG A 77 -7.85 9.74 -8.56
N ARG A 78 -8.80 8.82 -8.75
CA ARG A 78 -10.23 9.16 -8.99
C ARG A 78 -10.88 9.82 -7.78
N ALA A 79 -10.46 9.46 -6.57
CA ALA A 79 -10.88 10.11 -5.32
C ALA A 79 -10.16 11.45 -5.07
N GLY A 80 -9.31 11.93 -6.00
CA GLY A 80 -8.53 13.15 -5.82
C GLY A 80 -7.35 13.01 -4.84
N ARG A 81 -6.97 11.79 -4.50
CA ARG A 81 -5.90 11.43 -3.57
C ARG A 81 -4.67 10.95 -4.35
N ARG A 82 -3.46 11.15 -3.81
CA ARG A 82 -2.25 10.54 -4.37
C ARG A 82 -1.94 9.27 -3.60
N LEU A 83 -1.61 8.20 -4.31
CA LEU A 83 -1.10 6.97 -3.70
C LEU A 83 0.39 6.86 -3.99
N ALA A 84 1.19 6.77 -2.94
CA ALA A 84 2.63 6.55 -3.01
C ALA A 84 2.98 5.19 -2.40
N VAL A 85 3.89 4.46 -3.04
CA VAL A 85 4.39 3.19 -2.50
C VAL A 85 5.73 3.46 -1.83
N ILE A 86 5.88 2.98 -0.59
CA ILE A 86 7.03 3.21 0.28
C ILE A 86 7.56 1.90 0.86
N ASP A 87 8.81 1.93 1.33
CA ASP A 87 9.51 0.82 2.00
C ASP A 87 9.50 -0.51 1.25
N MET A 88 9.36 -0.52 -0.08
CA MET A 88 9.30 -1.78 -0.84
C MET A 88 10.66 -2.45 -0.94
N SER A 89 10.67 -3.79 -1.00
CA SER A 89 11.91 -4.53 -1.28
C SER A 89 12.49 -4.18 -2.67
N GLU A 90 13.80 -4.29 -2.82
CA GLU A 90 14.52 -4.14 -4.10
C GLU A 90 13.94 -5.03 -5.22
N ARG A 91 13.51 -6.24 -4.88
CA ARG A 91 12.85 -7.16 -5.83
C ARG A 91 11.51 -6.59 -6.31
N THR A 92 10.69 -6.11 -5.39
CA THR A 92 9.40 -5.49 -5.69
C THR A 92 9.59 -4.22 -6.51
N GLY A 93 10.55 -3.36 -6.13
CA GLY A 93 10.89 -2.14 -6.88
C GLY A 93 11.33 -2.44 -8.32
N ARG A 94 12.17 -3.46 -8.53
CA ARG A 94 12.54 -3.92 -9.88
C ARG A 94 11.34 -4.44 -10.68
N LEU A 95 10.43 -5.18 -10.04
CA LEU A 95 9.23 -5.69 -10.69
C LEU A 95 8.32 -4.54 -11.15
N LEU A 96 8.07 -3.55 -10.28
CA LEU A 96 7.24 -2.38 -10.61
C LEU A 96 7.83 -1.54 -11.75
N ARG A 97 9.16 -1.38 -11.77
CA ARG A 97 9.88 -0.71 -12.87
C ARG A 97 9.83 -1.52 -14.17
N ALA A 98 10.03 -2.83 -14.09
CA ALA A 98 9.96 -3.72 -15.25
C ALA A 98 8.56 -3.72 -15.89
N SER A 99 7.52 -3.62 -15.07
CA SER A 99 6.14 -3.53 -15.53
C SER A 99 5.71 -2.13 -15.98
N ARG A 100 6.62 -1.14 -15.96
CA ARG A 100 6.36 0.28 -16.29
C ARG A 100 5.27 0.94 -15.43
N ILE A 101 4.97 0.34 -14.28
CA ILE A 101 3.95 0.81 -13.34
C ILE A 101 4.53 1.89 -12.43
N ASP A 102 5.85 1.94 -12.28
CA ASP A 102 6.61 3.05 -11.69
C ASP A 102 6.32 4.42 -12.32
N ARG A 103 5.87 4.47 -13.58
CA ARG A 103 5.44 5.72 -14.23
C ARG A 103 4.08 6.22 -13.75
N VAL A 104 3.29 5.31 -13.21
CA VAL A 104 1.94 5.56 -12.72
C VAL A 104 2.02 5.78 -11.21
N LEU A 105 2.69 4.90 -10.48
CA LEU A 105 2.87 4.99 -9.03
C LEU A 105 3.88 6.07 -8.63
N VAL A 106 3.58 6.84 -7.59
CA VAL A 106 4.59 7.67 -6.94
C VAL A 106 5.43 6.75 -6.05
N LEU A 107 6.61 6.34 -6.54
CA LEU A 107 7.56 5.63 -5.69
C LEU A 107 8.27 6.67 -4.81
N ARG A 108 8.13 6.55 -3.49
CA ARG A 108 9.01 7.28 -2.57
C ARG A 108 10.08 6.30 -2.12
N GLU A 109 11.33 6.71 -2.28
CA GLU A 109 12.41 6.07 -1.55
C GLU A 109 12.10 6.17 -0.05
N PRO A 110 12.49 5.16 0.76
CA PRO A 110 12.31 5.25 2.20
C PRO A 110 12.87 6.60 2.65
N VAL A 111 11.99 7.46 3.14
CA VAL A 111 12.43 8.66 3.83
C VAL A 111 13.08 8.09 5.08
N GLU A 112 14.42 8.09 5.13
CA GLU A 112 15.14 7.80 6.37
C GLU A 112 14.45 8.59 7.45
N ASP A 113 13.87 7.90 8.42
CA ASP A 113 13.00 8.43 9.46
C ASP A 113 13.58 9.75 9.97
N HIS A 114 13.12 10.89 9.44
CA HIS A 114 13.49 12.19 9.96
C HIS A 114 12.72 12.25 11.25
N THR A 115 13.34 11.74 12.31
CA THR A 115 12.90 11.89 13.67
C THR A 115 12.51 13.35 13.81
N VAL A 116 11.21 13.62 13.81
CA VAL A 116 10.71 14.92 14.24
C VAL A 116 11.04 14.93 15.72
N VAL A 117 12.25 15.37 16.03
CA VAL A 117 12.66 15.74 17.38
C VAL A 117 11.60 16.73 17.80
N ALA A 118 10.71 16.28 18.68
CA ALA A 118 9.77 17.13 19.35
C ALA A 118 10.59 18.24 20.01
N VAL A 119 10.59 19.42 19.39
CA VAL A 119 10.98 20.67 20.02
C VAL A 119 10.05 20.80 21.23
N THR A 120 10.59 20.53 22.39
CA THR A 120 9.96 20.82 23.67
C THR A 120 10.95 21.69 24.43
N ALA A 121 10.55 22.96 24.54
CA ALA A 121 10.96 24.04 25.45
C ALA A 121 12.29 23.93 26.21
#